data_AF-A0A8S4PUT0-F1
#
_entry.id   AF-A0A8S4PUT0-F1
#
_cell.length_a   1.000
_cell.length_b   1.000
_cell.length_c   1.000
_cell.angle_alpha   90.00
_cell.angle_beta   90.00
_cell.angle_gamma   90.00
#
_symmetry.space_group_name_H-M   'P 1'
#
loop_
_entity.id
_entity.type
_entity.pdbx_description
1 polymer ?
#
loop_
_entity_poly.entity_id
_entity_poly.type
_entity_poly.pdbx_seq_one_letter_code
_entity_poly.pdbx_strand_id
1 'polypeptide(L)'
;MTGNAQDIPSEKKLRDFPITWLRKNLTIIIAHDIDHDGYPGYNDFMTIAQRLIKHGNVKGKAADDVIEFFRSYAKPPKDGARSEIMGKRSLGEFVTAAWKAEHNPGVIDLLRSKYSRMFKIFDLDSSGYITFDEYLVFWRVYDLDLRFAKMQFDYMDTDGDGKISEEEFVNAAVDYYTSLDADTPNRFYGPLINY
;
A
#
# COMPACT_ATOMS: atom_id res chain seq x y z
N MET A 1 24.11 -17.73 7.49
CA MET A 1 24.07 -17.08 8.81
C MET A 1 22.70 -16.45 8.95
N THR A 2 21.81 -17.08 9.71
CA THR A 2 20.42 -16.66 9.92
C THR A 2 20.39 -15.70 11.11
N GLY A 3 20.29 -14.39 10.85
CA GLY A 3 20.16 -13.37 11.90
C GLY A 3 18.81 -13.49 12.58
N ASN A 4 18.82 -13.75 13.89
CA ASN A 4 17.63 -13.80 14.73
C ASN A 4 16.97 -12.42 14.76
N ALA A 5 15.63 -12.37 14.68
CA ALA A 5 14.84 -11.13 14.69
C ALA A 5 14.97 -10.30 15.99
N GLN A 6 15.77 -10.75 16.97
CA GLN A 6 15.99 -10.10 18.26
C GLN A 6 17.22 -9.18 18.33
N ASP A 7 18.10 -9.16 17.32
CA ASP A 7 19.36 -8.38 17.36
C ASP A 7 19.33 -7.05 16.59
N ILE A 8 18.13 -6.51 16.29
CA ILE A 8 18.02 -5.24 15.56
C ILE A 8 18.16 -4.08 16.57
N PRO A 9 19.16 -3.19 16.42
CA PRO A 9 19.34 -2.02 17.29
C PRO A 9 18.05 -1.22 17.48
N SER A 10 17.92 -0.54 18.61
CA SER A 10 16.72 0.24 18.96
C SER A 10 16.36 1.32 17.92
N GLU A 11 17.34 1.78 17.12
CA GLU A 11 17.13 2.61 15.95
C GLU A 11 18.20 2.28 14.89
N LYS A 12 17.78 1.77 13.72
CA LYS A 12 18.68 1.68 12.55
C LYS A 12 18.70 3.02 11.83
N LYS A 13 19.87 3.42 11.30
CA LYS A 13 19.94 4.56 10.38
C LYS A 13 19.36 4.15 9.03
N LEU A 14 18.79 5.10 8.29
CA LEU A 14 18.20 4.83 6.97
C LEU A 14 19.19 4.11 6.02
N ARG A 15 20.46 4.52 6.05
CA ARG A 15 21.55 3.90 5.26
C ARG A 15 21.84 2.42 5.60
N ASP A 16 21.30 1.89 6.70
CA ASP A 16 21.55 0.53 7.17
C ASP A 16 20.53 -0.49 6.58
N PHE A 17 19.60 -0.02 5.74
CA PHE A 17 18.63 -0.85 5.02
C PHE A 17 19.01 -1.03 3.55
N PRO A 18 18.63 -2.15 2.90
CA PRO A 18 18.79 -2.30 1.46
C PRO A 18 18.11 -1.15 0.73
N ILE A 19 18.83 -0.48 -0.18
CA ILE A 19 18.36 0.76 -0.81
C ILE A 19 17.03 0.57 -1.55
N THR A 20 16.86 -0.54 -2.27
CA THR A 20 15.61 -0.88 -2.97
C THR A 20 14.45 -1.00 -2.02
N TRP A 21 14.64 -1.72 -0.91
CA TRP A 21 13.63 -1.90 0.13
C TRP A 21 13.24 -0.57 0.76
N LEU A 22 14.24 0.24 1.10
CA LEU A 22 14.01 1.55 1.72
C LEU A 22 13.20 2.44 0.78
N ARG A 23 13.59 2.54 -0.50
CA ARG A 23 12.87 3.33 -1.50
C ARG A 23 11.42 2.86 -1.67
N LYS A 24 11.17 1.54 -1.71
CA LYS A 24 9.81 0.99 -1.76
C LYS A 24 8.98 1.39 -0.53
N ASN A 25 9.55 1.27 0.67
CA ASN A 25 8.89 1.62 1.93
C ASN A 25 8.60 3.11 2.04
N LEU A 26 9.55 3.98 1.66
CA LEU A 26 9.31 5.42 1.63
C LEU A 26 8.25 5.82 0.58
N THR A 27 8.21 5.12 -0.55
CA THR A 27 7.17 5.31 -1.58
C THR A 27 5.78 4.93 -1.04
N ILE A 28 5.67 3.87 -0.24
CA ILE A 28 4.41 3.51 0.43
C ILE A 28 3.94 4.63 1.36
N ILE A 29 4.84 5.22 2.15
CA ILE A 29 4.49 6.32 3.06
C ILE A 29 3.90 7.48 2.27
N ILE A 30 4.61 7.93 1.22
CA ILE A 30 4.17 9.08 0.41
C ILE A 30 2.86 8.77 -0.32
N ALA A 31 2.71 7.57 -0.88
CA ALA A 31 1.49 7.19 -1.58
C ALA A 31 0.24 7.15 -0.67
N HIS A 32 0.42 6.98 0.64
CA HIS A 32 -0.68 6.94 1.60
C HIS A 32 -0.80 8.23 2.43
N ASP A 33 0.12 9.19 2.30
CA ASP A 33 0.10 10.51 2.95
C ASP A 33 -0.53 11.52 1.99
N ILE A 34 -1.87 11.48 1.93
CA ILE A 34 -2.69 12.20 0.96
C ILE A 34 -2.87 13.65 1.35
N ASP A 35 -2.97 13.95 2.65
CA ASP A 35 -3.07 15.32 3.13
C ASP A 35 -1.70 16.01 3.33
N HIS A 36 -0.62 15.26 3.10
CA HIS A 36 0.77 15.71 3.16
C HIS A 36 1.15 16.27 4.53
N ASP A 37 0.56 15.73 5.60
CA ASP A 37 0.94 16.07 6.97
C ASP A 37 2.21 15.35 7.46
N GLY A 38 2.77 14.49 6.60
CA GLY A 38 4.07 13.87 6.71
C GLY A 38 4.02 12.36 6.90
N TYR A 39 2.88 11.81 7.33
CA TYR A 39 2.71 10.37 7.49
C TYR A 39 1.26 9.90 7.34
N PRO A 40 1.03 8.70 6.77
CA PRO A 40 -0.31 8.13 6.65
C PRO A 40 -1.03 7.98 7.99
N GLY A 41 -2.18 8.61 8.11
CA GLY A 41 -3.05 8.59 9.26
C GLY A 41 -4.51 8.29 8.92
N TYR A 42 -5.37 8.38 9.95
CA TYR A 42 -6.81 8.12 9.80
C TYR A 42 -7.46 8.97 8.72
N ASN A 43 -7.09 10.26 8.63
CA ASN A 43 -7.67 11.19 7.67
C ASN A 43 -7.31 10.82 6.23
N ASP A 44 -6.09 10.33 5.97
CA ASP A 44 -5.69 9.87 4.64
C ASP A 44 -6.52 8.68 4.19
N PHE A 45 -6.60 7.63 5.03
CA PHE A 45 -7.38 6.44 4.70
C PHE A 45 -8.86 6.77 4.50
N MET A 46 -9.42 7.69 5.29
CA MET A 46 -10.78 8.16 5.07
C MET A 46 -10.95 8.98 3.80
N THR A 47 -9.93 9.77 3.42
CA THR A 47 -9.92 10.51 2.15
C THR A 47 -9.86 9.55 0.96
N ILE A 48 -9.02 8.50 1.02
CA ILE A 48 -8.94 7.46 0.00
C ILE A 48 -10.30 6.76 -0.14
N ALA A 49 -10.94 6.39 0.98
CA ALA A 49 -12.28 5.78 0.96
C ALA A 49 -13.32 6.67 0.26
N GLN A 50 -13.35 7.97 0.60
CA GLN A 50 -14.27 8.92 -0.01
C GLN A 50 -14.00 9.12 -1.50
N ARG A 51 -12.72 9.20 -1.89
CA ARG A 51 -12.29 9.27 -3.29
C ARG A 51 -12.75 8.02 -4.05
N LEU A 52 -12.59 6.83 -3.47
CA LEU A 52 -13.01 5.58 -4.11
C LEU A 52 -14.52 5.52 -4.31
N ILE A 53 -15.29 5.88 -3.28
CA ILE A 53 -16.76 5.93 -3.40
C ILE A 53 -17.19 6.89 -4.51
N LYS A 54 -16.57 8.07 -4.58
CA LYS A 54 -16.89 9.09 -5.57
C LYS A 54 -16.48 8.68 -6.98
N HIS A 55 -15.23 8.26 -7.18
CA HIS A 55 -14.66 7.98 -8.50
C HIS A 55 -15.08 6.62 -9.05
N GLY A 56 -15.31 5.64 -8.17
CA GLY A 56 -15.86 4.33 -8.51
C GLY A 56 -17.39 4.29 -8.55
N ASN A 57 -18.08 5.40 -8.24
CA ASN A 57 -19.54 5.47 -8.20
C ASN A 57 -20.18 4.37 -7.31
N VAL A 58 -19.50 4.05 -6.20
CA VAL A 58 -19.89 2.98 -5.26
C VAL A 58 -21.07 3.45 -4.41
N LYS A 59 -22.08 2.60 -4.19
CA LYS A 59 -23.32 2.96 -3.51
C LYS A 59 -23.79 1.89 -2.53
N GLY A 60 -24.65 2.29 -1.60
CA GLY A 60 -25.28 1.39 -0.63
C GLY A 60 -24.24 0.66 0.23
N LYS A 61 -24.50 -0.61 0.52
CA LYS A 61 -23.64 -1.44 1.37
C LYS A 61 -22.18 -1.48 0.90
N ALA A 62 -21.91 -1.47 -0.40
CA ALA A 62 -20.53 -1.49 -0.91
C ALA A 62 -19.74 -0.23 -0.48
N ALA A 63 -20.41 0.92 -0.36
CA ALA A 63 -19.77 2.14 0.14
C ALA A 63 -19.44 2.03 1.65
N ASP A 64 -20.29 1.36 2.43
CA ASP A 64 -20.04 1.08 3.84
C ASP A 64 -18.85 0.11 4.00
N ASP A 65 -18.79 -0.93 3.16
CA ASP A 65 -17.69 -1.91 3.14
C ASP A 65 -16.34 -1.22 2.80
N VAL A 66 -16.32 -0.26 1.85
CA VAL A 66 -15.16 0.58 1.54
C VAL A 66 -14.70 1.39 2.76
N ILE A 67 -15.63 2.05 3.44
CA ILE A 67 -15.33 2.86 4.63
C ILE A 67 -14.76 1.98 5.73
N GLU A 68 -15.36 0.82 5.99
CA GLU A 68 -14.91 -0.10 7.02
C GLU A 68 -13.51 -0.64 6.72
N PHE A 69 -13.24 -0.99 5.46
CA PHE A 69 -11.94 -1.47 5.02
C PHE A 69 -10.84 -0.45 5.33
N PHE A 70 -10.96 0.80 4.85
CA PHE A 70 -9.95 1.83 5.07
C PHE A 70 -9.86 2.29 6.53
N ARG A 71 -10.99 2.34 7.25
CA ARG A 71 -11.01 2.61 8.69
C ARG A 71 -10.19 1.59 9.48
N SER A 72 -10.08 0.34 9.02
CA SER A 72 -9.33 -0.69 9.75
C SER A 72 -7.81 -0.44 9.81
N TYR A 73 -7.27 0.45 8.96
CA TYR A 73 -5.84 0.76 8.89
C TYR A 73 -5.35 1.71 9.99
N ALA A 74 -6.22 2.57 10.51
CA ALA A 74 -5.84 3.58 11.49
C ALA A 74 -6.99 3.85 12.46
N LYS A 75 -6.66 4.20 13.71
CA LYS A 75 -7.67 4.62 14.70
C LYS A 75 -7.98 6.11 14.53
N PRO A 76 -9.23 6.53 14.75
CA PRO A 76 -9.56 7.96 14.78
C PRO A 76 -8.74 8.66 15.88
N PRO A 77 -8.34 9.92 15.66
CA PRO A 77 -7.65 10.71 16.69
C PRO A 77 -8.55 10.88 17.92
N LYS A 78 -7.97 10.81 19.12
CA LYS A 78 -8.73 10.76 20.37
C LYS A 78 -9.41 12.09 20.75
N ASP A 79 -8.94 13.23 20.23
CA ASP A 79 -9.38 14.56 20.69
C ASP A 79 -9.53 15.60 19.57
N GLY A 80 -9.76 15.18 18.31
CA GLY A 80 -9.84 16.11 17.17
C GLY A 80 -8.52 16.81 16.79
N ALA A 81 -7.45 16.58 17.55
CA ALA A 81 -6.09 16.85 17.12
C ALA A 81 -5.81 16.06 15.83
N ARG A 82 -5.02 16.64 14.91
CA ARG A 82 -4.34 15.84 13.86
C ARG A 82 -3.76 14.60 14.52
N SER A 83 -3.72 13.48 13.80
CA SER A 83 -3.23 12.20 14.31
C SER A 83 -1.82 12.35 14.91
N GLU A 84 -1.73 12.77 16.18
CA GLU A 84 -0.51 12.86 16.98
C GLU A 84 0.05 11.44 17.25
N ILE A 85 -0.65 10.41 16.78
CA ILE A 85 -0.35 8.99 16.97
C ILE A 85 1.02 8.63 16.37
N MET A 86 1.60 9.44 15.47
CA MET A 86 3.00 9.33 15.06
C MET A 86 3.86 10.59 15.27
N GLY A 87 3.38 11.60 16.01
CA GLY A 87 4.09 12.86 16.28
C GLY A 87 5.38 12.76 17.10
N LYS A 88 5.90 11.54 17.33
CA LYS A 88 7.18 11.30 18.01
C LYS A 88 8.11 10.34 17.28
N ARG A 89 7.69 9.71 16.17
CA ARG A 89 8.56 8.74 15.48
C ARG A 89 9.41 9.41 14.40
N SER A 90 10.73 9.28 14.50
CA SER A 90 11.63 9.60 13.40
C SER A 90 11.32 8.70 12.20
N LEU A 91 11.64 9.14 10.98
CA LEU A 91 11.54 8.28 9.80
C LEU A 91 12.33 6.97 9.99
N GLY A 92 13.45 7.04 10.73
CA GLY A 92 14.26 5.89 11.13
C GLY A 92 13.50 4.89 12.01
N GLU A 93 12.74 5.37 12.99
CA GLU A 93 11.89 4.53 13.84
C GLU A 93 10.76 3.86 13.04
N PHE A 94 10.16 4.59 12.10
CA PHE A 94 9.14 4.03 11.22
C PHE A 94 9.70 2.88 10.37
N VAL A 95 10.77 3.12 9.61
CA VAL A 95 11.33 2.07 8.74
C VAL A 95 11.92 0.92 9.55
N THR A 96 12.43 1.16 10.76
CA THR A 96 12.86 0.09 11.67
C THR A 96 11.68 -0.79 12.09
N ALA A 97 10.52 -0.20 12.38
CA ALA A 97 9.31 -0.96 12.70
C ALA A 97 8.77 -1.72 11.48
N ALA A 98 8.72 -1.09 10.30
CA ALA A 98 8.31 -1.72 9.05
C ALA A 98 9.20 -2.92 8.72
N TRP A 99 10.53 -2.76 8.80
CA TRP A 99 11.48 -3.85 8.60
C TRP A 99 11.21 -5.04 9.54
N LYS A 100 10.98 -4.77 10.83
CA LYS A 100 10.65 -5.82 11.81
C LYS A 100 9.35 -6.55 11.46
N ALA A 101 8.31 -5.81 11.08
CA ALA A 101 7.03 -6.39 10.69
C ALA A 101 7.15 -7.25 9.42
N GLU A 102 7.89 -6.76 8.42
CA GLU A 102 8.07 -7.42 7.13
C GLU A 102 9.02 -8.63 7.17
N HIS A 103 9.79 -8.79 8.26
CA HIS A 103 10.65 -9.97 8.48
C HIS A 103 10.09 -10.92 9.55
N ASN A 104 8.85 -10.71 9.98
CA ASN A 104 8.17 -11.60 10.90
C ASN A 104 7.66 -12.85 10.16
N PRO A 105 7.89 -14.08 10.66
CA PRO A 105 7.22 -15.27 10.15
C PRO A 105 5.70 -15.08 10.06
N GLY A 106 5.13 -15.36 8.89
CA GLY A 106 3.69 -15.19 8.61
C GLY A 106 3.31 -13.84 7.99
N VAL A 107 4.27 -12.92 7.77
CA VAL A 107 3.99 -11.66 7.04
C VAL A 107 3.39 -11.93 5.66
N ILE A 108 3.83 -12.97 4.95
CA ILE A 108 3.34 -13.30 3.61
C ILE A 108 1.83 -13.61 3.66
N ASP A 109 1.38 -14.41 4.63
CA ASP A 109 -0.04 -14.75 4.78
C ASP A 109 -0.87 -13.53 5.16
N LEU A 110 -0.32 -12.64 6.00
CA LEU A 110 -0.95 -11.37 6.34
C LEU A 110 -1.08 -10.44 5.12
N LEU A 111 -0.04 -10.34 4.29
CA LEU A 111 -0.07 -9.58 3.05
C LEU A 111 -1.08 -10.18 2.07
N ARG A 112 -1.06 -11.50 1.86
CA ARG A 112 -2.04 -12.18 0.99
C ARG A 112 -3.47 -11.91 1.42
N SER A 113 -3.77 -12.08 2.71
CA SER A 113 -5.10 -11.78 3.27
C SER A 113 -5.50 -10.31 3.11
N LYS A 114 -4.57 -9.39 3.39
CA LYS A 114 -4.78 -7.95 3.22
C LYS A 114 -5.10 -7.57 1.78
N TYR A 115 -4.29 -8.02 0.81
CA TYR A 115 -4.45 -7.65 -0.59
C TYR A 115 -5.60 -8.39 -1.28
N SER A 116 -5.96 -9.59 -0.82
CA SER A 116 -7.22 -10.26 -1.20
C SER A 116 -8.45 -9.43 -0.80
N ARG A 117 -8.45 -8.89 0.43
CA ARG A 117 -9.52 -7.96 0.85
C ARG A 117 -9.51 -6.66 0.05
N MET A 118 -8.33 -6.12 -0.24
CA MET A 118 -8.18 -4.92 -1.06
C MET A 118 -8.70 -5.13 -2.49
N PHE A 119 -8.40 -6.28 -3.10
CA PHE A 119 -8.88 -6.64 -4.43
C PHE A 119 -10.40 -6.50 -4.53
N LYS A 120 -11.13 -7.09 -3.58
CA LYS A 120 -12.61 -7.04 -3.52
C LYS A 120 -13.17 -5.63 -3.34
N ILE A 121 -12.37 -4.68 -2.85
CA ILE A 121 -12.76 -3.28 -2.72
C ILE A 121 -12.57 -2.52 -4.04
N PHE A 122 -11.65 -2.96 -4.89
CA PHE A 122 -11.34 -2.32 -6.18
C PHE A 122 -11.95 -3.02 -7.39
N ASP A 123 -12.38 -4.28 -7.26
CA ASP A 123 -13.30 -4.97 -8.17
C ASP A 123 -14.72 -4.39 -7.98
N LEU A 124 -15.01 -3.29 -8.68
CA LEU A 124 -16.16 -2.42 -8.41
C LEU A 124 -17.47 -3.05 -8.87
N ASP A 125 -17.41 -3.88 -9.90
CA ASP A 125 -18.55 -4.62 -10.42
C ASP A 125 -18.65 -6.05 -9.90
N SER A 126 -17.70 -6.49 -9.06
CA SER A 126 -17.63 -7.84 -8.50
C SER A 126 -17.58 -8.93 -9.57
N SER A 127 -16.91 -8.65 -10.68
CA SER A 127 -16.68 -9.60 -11.77
C SER A 127 -15.63 -10.66 -11.44
N GLY A 128 -14.86 -10.46 -10.36
CA GLY A 128 -13.70 -11.28 -10.00
C GLY A 128 -12.42 -10.86 -10.71
N TYR A 129 -12.43 -9.72 -11.40
CA TYR A 129 -11.28 -9.16 -12.10
C TYR A 129 -11.25 -7.64 -11.95
N ILE A 130 -10.05 -7.04 -11.95
CA ILE A 130 -9.89 -5.60 -12.04
C ILE A 130 -9.59 -5.24 -13.49
N THR A 131 -10.51 -4.52 -14.12
CA THR A 131 -10.31 -3.95 -15.46
C THR A 131 -9.33 -2.76 -15.42
N PHE A 132 -8.82 -2.34 -16.58
CA PHE A 132 -7.94 -1.17 -16.62
C PHE A 132 -8.62 0.12 -16.14
N ASP A 133 -9.93 0.28 -16.36
CA ASP A 133 -10.68 1.45 -15.91
C ASP A 133 -10.81 1.47 -14.37
N GLU A 134 -11.10 0.33 -13.75
CA GLU A 134 -11.10 0.18 -12.29
C GLU A 134 -9.69 0.40 -11.71
N TYR A 135 -8.67 -0.10 -12.41
CA TYR A 135 -7.28 0.13 -12.05
C TYR A 135 -6.89 1.62 -12.09
N LEU A 136 -7.41 2.39 -13.06
CA LEU A 136 -7.22 3.84 -13.09
C LEU A 136 -7.93 4.54 -11.93
N VAL A 137 -9.07 4.02 -11.46
CA VAL A 137 -9.69 4.52 -10.21
C VAL A 137 -8.76 4.26 -9.03
N PHE A 138 -8.17 3.06 -8.92
CA PHE A 138 -7.16 2.76 -7.89
C PHE A 138 -6.01 3.80 -7.90
N TRP A 139 -5.40 4.06 -9.06
CA TRP A 139 -4.31 5.03 -9.13
C TRP A 139 -4.74 6.46 -8.74
N ARG A 140 -5.96 6.87 -9.12
CA ARG A 140 -6.50 8.20 -8.78
C ARG A 140 -6.74 8.38 -7.29
N VAL A 141 -7.24 7.36 -6.58
CA VAL A 141 -7.57 7.52 -5.15
C VAL A 141 -6.32 7.72 -4.31
N TYR A 142 -5.20 7.11 -4.72
CA TYR A 142 -3.87 7.24 -4.15
C TYR A 142 -3.04 8.41 -4.71
N ASP A 143 -3.62 9.24 -5.59
CA ASP A 143 -2.94 10.36 -6.25
C ASP A 143 -1.65 9.98 -6.99
N LEU A 144 -1.64 8.78 -7.57
CA LEU A 144 -0.52 8.27 -8.33
C LEU A 144 -0.54 8.81 -9.77
N ASP A 145 0.64 9.00 -10.34
CA ASP A 145 0.79 9.52 -11.70
C ASP A 145 0.30 8.51 -12.75
N LEU A 146 -0.88 8.77 -13.31
CA LEU A 146 -1.56 7.90 -14.27
C LEU A 146 -0.75 7.56 -15.52
N ARG A 147 0.31 8.33 -15.84
CA ARG A 147 1.20 8.02 -16.96
C ARG A 147 1.89 6.67 -16.82
N PHE A 148 2.05 6.18 -15.59
CA PHE A 148 2.68 4.88 -15.31
C PHE A 148 1.68 3.76 -15.07
N ALA A 149 0.37 4.06 -14.99
CA ALA A 149 -0.64 3.07 -14.65
C ALA A 149 -0.68 1.91 -15.66
N LYS A 150 -0.61 2.19 -16.97
CA LYS A 150 -0.61 1.14 -17.99
C LYS A 150 0.59 0.21 -17.88
N MET A 151 1.78 0.76 -17.66
CA MET A 151 3.00 -0.04 -17.48
C MET A 151 2.89 -0.99 -16.30
N GLN A 152 2.35 -0.51 -15.17
CA GLN A 152 2.16 -1.36 -14.00
C GLN A 152 1.03 -2.38 -14.20
N PHE A 153 -0.05 -2.01 -14.87
CA PHE A 153 -1.14 -2.92 -15.19
C PHE A 153 -0.62 -4.09 -16.04
N ASP A 154 0.14 -3.79 -17.09
CA ASP A 154 0.73 -4.80 -17.99
C ASP A 154 1.78 -5.67 -17.28
N TYR A 155 2.39 -5.18 -16.21
CA TYR A 155 3.26 -5.99 -15.36
C TYR A 155 2.46 -6.96 -14.47
N MET A 156 1.28 -6.56 -14.01
CA MET A 156 0.42 -7.38 -13.16
C MET A 156 -0.35 -8.43 -13.96
N ASP A 157 -0.83 -8.08 -15.15
CA ASP A 157 -1.53 -8.96 -16.10
C ASP A 157 -0.54 -9.94 -16.74
N THR A 158 -0.27 -11.03 -16.03
CA THR A 158 0.78 -12.01 -16.38
C THR A 158 0.34 -13.01 -17.43
N ASP A 159 -0.96 -13.24 -17.56
CA ASP A 159 -1.52 -14.11 -18.61
C ASP A 159 -1.94 -13.34 -19.87
N GLY A 160 -1.99 -12.00 -19.80
CA GLY A 160 -2.22 -11.11 -20.94
C GLY A 160 -3.67 -11.04 -21.38
N ASP A 161 -4.62 -11.35 -20.50
CA ASP A 161 -6.05 -11.37 -20.82
C ASP A 161 -6.73 -9.98 -20.74
N GLY A 162 -5.96 -8.95 -20.36
CA GLY A 162 -6.38 -7.55 -20.36
C GLY A 162 -7.11 -7.13 -19.08
N LYS A 163 -7.09 -7.96 -18.04
CA LYS A 163 -7.68 -7.72 -16.72
C LYS A 163 -6.77 -8.34 -15.65
N ILE A 164 -6.93 -7.93 -14.40
CA ILE A 164 -6.09 -8.42 -13.30
C ILE A 164 -6.93 -9.34 -12.43
N SER A 165 -6.52 -10.60 -12.30
CA SER A 165 -7.13 -11.54 -11.35
C SER A 165 -6.73 -11.23 -9.89
N GLU A 166 -7.47 -11.80 -8.93
CA GLU A 166 -7.12 -11.67 -7.50
C GLU A 166 -5.72 -12.21 -7.21
N GLU A 167 -5.34 -13.32 -7.85
CA GLU A 167 -4.03 -13.94 -7.68
C GLU A 167 -2.90 -13.02 -8.16
N GLU A 168 -3.04 -12.43 -9.35
CA GLU A 168 -2.07 -11.50 -9.92
C GLU A 168 -1.90 -10.25 -9.08
N PHE A 169 -3.01 -9.65 -8.65
CA PHE A 169 -2.99 -8.49 -7.77
C PHE A 169 -2.26 -8.77 -6.46
N VAL A 170 -2.59 -9.90 -5.82
CA VAL A 170 -1.98 -10.32 -4.56
C VAL A 170 -0.50 -10.65 -4.75
N ASN A 171 -0.13 -11.37 -5.81
CA ASN A 171 1.25 -11.73 -6.08
C ASN A 171 2.11 -10.49 -6.36
N ALA A 172 1.61 -9.53 -7.15
CA ALA A 172 2.29 -8.27 -7.40
C ALA A 172 2.47 -7.44 -6.12
N ALA A 173 1.47 -7.44 -5.23
CA ALA A 173 1.61 -6.78 -3.93
C ALA A 173 2.65 -7.48 -3.04
N VAL A 174 2.57 -8.79 -2.89
CA VAL A 174 3.51 -9.56 -2.05
C VAL A 174 4.95 -9.41 -2.58
N ASP A 175 5.16 -9.49 -3.89
CA ASP A 175 6.45 -9.24 -4.53
C ASP A 175 6.95 -7.81 -4.23
N TYR A 176 6.07 -6.81 -4.28
CA TYR A 176 6.45 -5.43 -3.95
C TYR A 176 7.06 -5.35 -2.54
N TYR A 177 6.43 -5.94 -1.53
CA TYR A 177 6.93 -5.90 -0.15
C TYR A 177 8.14 -6.80 0.12
N THR A 178 8.26 -7.93 -0.57
CA THR A 178 9.24 -8.98 -0.19
C THR A 178 10.48 -9.02 -1.09
N SER A 179 10.37 -8.57 -2.34
CA SER A 179 11.49 -8.58 -3.28
C SER A 179 12.48 -7.45 -3.03
N LEU A 180 13.76 -7.81 -2.94
CA LEU A 180 14.89 -6.88 -2.85
C LEU A 180 15.53 -6.59 -4.21
N ASP A 181 14.98 -7.16 -5.29
CA ASP A 181 15.47 -6.93 -6.65
C ASP A 181 15.34 -5.45 -7.03
N ALA A 182 16.49 -4.81 -7.30
CA ALA A 182 16.55 -3.40 -7.68
C ALA A 182 16.03 -3.15 -9.09
N ASP A 183 16.08 -4.17 -9.95
CA ASP A 183 15.72 -4.07 -11.37
C ASP A 183 14.26 -4.46 -11.63
N THR A 184 13.54 -4.93 -10.60
CA THR A 184 12.11 -5.25 -10.73
C THR A 184 11.35 -4.06 -11.31
N PRO A 185 10.51 -4.25 -12.34
CA PRO A 185 9.65 -3.20 -12.87
C PRO A 185 8.40 -2.97 -12.00
N ASN A 186 8.23 -3.71 -10.90
CA ASN A 186 7.08 -3.58 -10.00
C ASN A 186 7.04 -2.19 -9.32
N ARG A 187 6.06 -1.37 -9.69
CA ARG A 187 5.72 -0.03 -9.21
C ARG A 187 4.29 0.00 -8.68
N PHE A 188 3.94 -0.97 -7.82
CA PHE A 188 2.59 -1.10 -7.23
C PHE A 188 2.02 0.22 -6.67
N TYR A 189 2.87 1.02 -6.01
CA TYR A 189 2.54 2.34 -5.46
C TYR A 189 3.14 3.50 -6.26
N GLY A 190 3.39 3.30 -7.55
CA GLY A 190 3.99 4.28 -8.45
C GLY A 190 5.52 4.27 -8.47
N PRO A 191 6.14 5.25 -9.18
CA PRO A 191 7.59 5.36 -9.31
C PRO A 191 8.29 5.42 -7.95
N LEU A 192 9.37 4.65 -7.79
CA LEU A 192 10.15 4.67 -6.55
C LEU A 192 10.80 6.03 -6.33
N ILE A 193 10.56 6.61 -5.16
CA ILE A 193 11.22 7.86 -4.81
C ILE A 193 12.74 7.69 -4.75
N ASN A 194 13.45 8.78 -5.03
CA ASN A 194 14.89 8.82 -4.81
C ASN A 194 15.18 9.21 -3.35
N TYR A 195 16.22 8.60 -2.79
CA TYR A 195 16.69 8.80 -1.42
C TYR A 195 18.22 8.84 -1.43
#